data_AF-A0A925WHW5-F1
#
_entry.id   AF-A0A925WHW5-F1
#
_cell.length_a   1.000
_cell.length_b   1.000
_cell.length_c   1.000
_cell.angle_alpha   90.00
_cell.angle_beta   90.00
_cell.angle_gamma   90.00
#
_symmetry.space_group_name_H-M   'P 1'
#
loop_
_entity.id
_entity.type
_entity.pdbx_description
1 polymer ?
#
loop_
_entity_poly.entity_id
_entity_poly.type
_entity_poly.pdbx_seq_one_letter_code
_entity_poly.pdbx_strand_id
1 'polypeptide(L)'
;MPICKAIFRAKAAGSACPPATGRLADEERYRTAIVIYHLVHQTLGAPITRLELLSPINKSGRGRESYIDKRELALRGGLPLVELDYLHETPPPLRKLPNYRRGDPNAYPYLVIVSDPRPALALGQTEVYGFAVDAPAPTVSIPLAGADRLMFDFDAVYQHTFASLPAYAQRVDYERLPDRFETYQPADQARILHQMRTITGRQDV
;
A
#
# COMPACT_ATOMS: atom_id res chain seq x y z
N MET A 1 -16.26 0.02 2.00
CA MET A 1 -15.06 0.61 2.61
C MET A 1 -14.21 1.20 1.50
N PRO A 2 -14.35 2.49 1.18
CA PRO A 2 -13.48 3.10 0.20
C PRO A 2 -12.13 3.40 0.87
N ILE A 3 -11.09 2.77 0.34
CA ILE A 3 -9.69 3.06 0.67
C ILE A 3 -9.45 4.53 0.30
N CYS A 4 -8.91 5.32 1.24
CA CYS A 4 -8.41 6.68 0.98
C CYS A 4 -7.56 6.68 -0.29
N LYS A 5 -8.07 7.29 -1.36
CA LYS A 5 -7.39 7.43 -2.65
C LYS A 5 -7.24 8.90 -3.00
N ALA A 6 -6.09 9.17 -3.62
CA ALA A 6 -5.68 10.32 -4.43
C ALA A 6 -4.88 11.41 -3.72
N ILE A 7 -3.56 11.37 -3.96
CA ILE A 7 -2.74 12.57 -4.04
C ILE A 7 -1.78 12.41 -5.24
N PHE A 8 -1.59 13.52 -5.98
CA PHE A 8 -0.68 13.79 -7.11
C PHE A 8 -1.28 13.77 -8.53
N ARG A 9 -0.71 14.65 -9.36
CA ARG A 9 -1.39 15.63 -10.22
C ARG A 9 -1.29 15.24 -11.71
N ALA A 10 -2.37 15.43 -12.48
CA ALA A 10 -2.29 15.65 -13.93
C ALA A 10 -3.36 16.66 -14.40
N LYS A 11 -2.91 17.82 -14.90
CA LYS A 11 -3.67 18.74 -15.79
C LYS A 11 -3.58 18.16 -17.22
N ALA A 12 -4.46 18.38 -18.20
CA ALA A 12 -5.82 18.89 -18.36
C ALA A 12 -6.19 18.64 -19.84
N ALA A 13 -7.46 18.44 -20.18
CA ALA A 13 -8.16 19.02 -21.34
C ALA A 13 -9.48 18.28 -21.62
N GLY A 14 -10.53 19.05 -21.91
CA GLY A 14 -11.89 18.57 -22.06
C GLY A 14 -12.14 17.73 -23.31
N SER A 15 -13.06 16.79 -23.16
CA SER A 15 -13.84 16.19 -24.23
C SER A 15 -15.06 15.52 -23.59
N ALA A 16 -16.25 15.79 -24.12
CA ALA A 16 -17.47 15.15 -23.67
C ALA A 16 -17.40 13.64 -24.00
N CYS A 17 -17.48 12.80 -22.96
CA CYS A 17 -17.45 11.35 -23.09
C CYS A 17 -18.85 10.83 -23.46
N PRO A 18 -19.06 10.19 -24.62
CA PRO A 18 -20.30 9.49 -24.89
C PRO A 18 -20.43 8.25 -23.96
N PRO A 19 -21.65 7.71 -23.75
CA PRO A 19 -21.82 6.53 -22.92
C PRO A 19 -21.03 5.34 -23.52
N ALA A 20 -20.02 4.89 -22.80
CA ALA A 20 -19.24 3.72 -23.18
C ALA A 20 -20.01 2.45 -22.78
N THR A 21 -20.54 1.74 -23.78
CA THR A 21 -21.13 0.42 -23.60
C THR A 21 -20.01 -0.62 -23.46
N GLY A 22 -19.58 -0.88 -22.23
CA GLY A 22 -18.66 -1.98 -21.94
C GLY A 22 -19.42 -3.30 -21.77
N ARG A 23 -18.99 -4.36 -22.45
CA ARG A 23 -19.36 -5.72 -22.04
C ARG A 23 -18.77 -5.97 -20.64
N LEU A 24 -19.53 -6.65 -19.77
CA LEU A 24 -19.05 -7.18 -18.49
C LEU A 24 -17.94 -8.21 -18.77
N ALA A 25 -16.74 -7.72 -19.03
CA ALA A 25 -15.55 -8.54 -19.19
C ALA A 25 -14.97 -8.73 -17.80
N ASP A 26 -15.01 -9.99 -17.35
CA ASP A 26 -14.25 -10.64 -16.28
C ASP A 26 -14.18 -9.84 -14.96
N GLU A 27 -14.79 -10.37 -13.89
CA GLU A 27 -14.63 -9.81 -12.54
C GLU A 27 -13.14 -9.53 -12.29
N GLU A 28 -12.77 -8.25 -12.32
CA GLU A 28 -11.40 -7.78 -12.23
C GLU A 28 -10.86 -8.26 -10.88
N ARG A 29 -10.27 -9.46 -10.86
CA ARG A 29 -9.80 -10.12 -9.64
C ARG A 29 -8.75 -9.21 -9.07
N TYR A 30 -9.13 -8.41 -8.08
CA TYR A 30 -8.23 -7.55 -7.33
C TYR A 30 -7.10 -8.42 -6.79
N ARG A 31 -5.95 -8.38 -7.48
CA ARG A 31 -4.77 -9.12 -7.04
C ARG A 31 -4.15 -8.32 -5.91
N THR A 32 -4.43 -8.73 -4.68
CA THR A 32 -3.82 -8.13 -3.49
C THR A 32 -2.42 -8.69 -3.23
N ALA A 33 -1.93 -9.65 -4.02
CA ALA A 33 -0.61 -10.21 -3.86
C ALA A 33 0.08 -10.52 -5.20
N ILE A 34 1.40 -10.38 -5.20
CA ILE A 34 2.32 -10.72 -6.28
C ILE A 34 3.37 -11.68 -5.69
N VAL A 35 3.79 -12.68 -6.45
CA VAL A 35 4.85 -13.60 -6.05
C VAL A 35 5.93 -13.58 -7.13
N ILE A 36 7.17 -13.34 -6.70
CA ILE A 36 8.35 -13.45 -7.54
C ILE A 36 8.79 -14.91 -7.53
N TYR A 37 9.06 -15.49 -8.70
CA TYR A 37 9.48 -16.87 -8.85
C TYR A 37 10.86 -16.96 -9.50
N HIS A 38 11.58 -18.02 -9.17
CA HIS A 38 12.74 -18.42 -9.95
C HIS A 38 12.28 -19.01 -11.29
N LEU A 39 12.93 -18.67 -12.40
CA LEU A 39 12.64 -19.27 -13.70
C LEU A 39 13.62 -20.41 -13.97
N VAL A 40 13.10 -21.61 -14.22
CA VAL A 40 13.90 -22.80 -14.58
C VAL A 40 13.41 -23.31 -15.92
N HIS A 41 14.28 -23.32 -16.94
CA HIS A 41 13.93 -23.74 -18.31
C HIS A 41 12.63 -23.08 -18.82
N GLN A 42 12.46 -21.78 -18.59
CA GLN A 42 11.26 -20.99 -18.95
C GLN A 42 9.95 -21.42 -18.25
N THR A 43 10.04 -22.23 -17.21
CA THR A 43 8.91 -22.60 -16.34
C THR A 43 9.06 -21.97 -14.95
N LEU A 44 7.93 -21.73 -14.27
CA LEU A 44 7.94 -21.21 -12.90
C LEU A 44 8.49 -22.27 -11.95
N GLY A 45 9.61 -21.96 -11.32
CA GLY A 45 10.22 -22.76 -10.26
C GLY A 45 9.72 -22.36 -8.88
N ALA A 46 10.63 -22.38 -7.89
CA ALA A 46 10.28 -22.05 -6.51
C ALA A 46 9.92 -20.56 -6.34
N PRO A 47 8.96 -20.24 -5.44
CA PRO A 47 8.68 -18.87 -5.05
C PRO A 47 9.88 -18.29 -4.30
N ILE A 48 10.24 -17.05 -4.62
CA ILE A 48 11.39 -16.34 -4.07
C ILE A 48 10.97 -15.29 -3.05
N THR A 49 9.94 -14.51 -3.33
CA THR A 49 9.42 -13.49 -2.40
C THR A 49 7.98 -13.16 -2.75
N ARG A 50 7.16 -12.94 -1.73
CA ARG A 50 5.76 -12.54 -1.88
C ARG A 50 5.59 -11.07 -1.48
N LEU A 51 4.90 -10.30 -2.31
CA LEU A 51 4.46 -8.94 -2.01
C LEU A 51 2.94 -8.97 -1.80
N GLU A 52 2.44 -8.35 -0.75
CA GLU A 52 1.01 -8.33 -0.41
C GLU A 52 0.54 -6.93 -0.01
N LEU A 53 -0.46 -6.42 -0.70
CA LEU A 53 -1.21 -5.21 -0.37
C LEU A 53 -2.34 -5.58 0.59
N LEU A 54 -2.27 -5.08 1.82
CA LEU A 54 -3.26 -5.40 2.84
C LEU A 54 -4.60 -4.73 2.53
N SER A 55 -5.67 -5.52 2.67
CA SER A 55 -7.05 -5.05 2.54
C SER A 55 -7.73 -4.97 3.91
N PRO A 56 -8.84 -4.20 4.05
CA PRO A 56 -9.58 -4.14 5.30
C PRO A 56 -10.04 -5.51 5.83
N ILE A 57 -10.33 -6.44 4.93
CA ILE A 57 -10.73 -7.81 5.27
C ILE A 57 -9.57 -8.55 5.97
N ASN A 58 -8.31 -8.29 5.59
CA ASN A 58 -7.14 -8.90 6.23
C ASN A 58 -6.92 -8.43 7.68
N LYS A 59 -7.63 -7.38 8.12
CA LYS A 59 -7.41 -6.74 9.42
C LYS A 59 -8.46 -7.12 10.46
N SER A 60 -9.55 -7.78 10.08
CA SER A 60 -10.67 -8.10 10.98
C SER A 60 -11.33 -9.47 10.70
N GLY A 61 -12.01 -10.01 11.71
CA GLY A 61 -12.77 -11.26 11.62
C GLY A 61 -11.99 -12.43 11.02
N ARG A 62 -12.69 -13.31 10.29
CA ARG A 62 -12.10 -14.49 9.62
C ARG A 62 -11.02 -14.13 8.59
N GLY A 63 -11.11 -12.95 7.98
CA GLY A 63 -10.11 -12.49 7.03
C GLY A 63 -8.75 -12.22 7.68
N ARG A 64 -8.75 -11.78 8.95
CA ARG A 64 -7.53 -11.66 9.76
C ARG A 64 -6.90 -13.00 10.07
N GLU A 65 -7.69 -13.97 10.50
CA GLU A 65 -7.21 -15.33 10.78
C GLU A 65 -6.55 -15.93 9.54
N SER A 66 -7.25 -15.87 8.39
CA SER A 66 -6.73 -16.35 7.11
C SER A 66 -5.45 -15.62 6.67
N TYR A 67 -5.33 -14.34 6.96
CA TYR A 67 -4.13 -13.56 6.68
C TYR A 67 -2.96 -13.99 7.59
N ILE A 68 -3.21 -14.18 8.89
CA ILE A 68 -2.19 -14.67 9.84
C ILE A 68 -1.69 -16.05 9.43
N ASP A 69 -2.58 -16.98 9.10
CA ASP A 69 -2.21 -18.34 8.68
C ASP A 69 -1.34 -18.31 7.41
N LYS A 70 -1.72 -17.51 6.41
CA LYS A 70 -0.93 -17.35 5.18
C LYS A 70 0.43 -16.71 5.44
N ARG A 71 0.49 -15.74 6.34
CA ARG A 71 1.72 -15.07 6.74
C ARG A 71 2.65 -16.05 7.46
N GLU A 72 2.14 -16.81 8.42
CA GLU A 72 2.90 -17.83 9.13
C GLU A 72 3.39 -18.92 8.19
N LEU A 73 2.55 -19.40 7.28
CA LEU A 73 2.92 -20.41 6.29
C LEU A 73 4.08 -19.92 5.41
N ALA A 74 4.02 -18.68 4.92
CA ALA A 74 5.09 -18.10 4.12
C ALA A 74 6.41 -18.03 4.91
N LEU A 75 6.38 -17.44 6.11
CA LEU A 75 7.59 -17.23 6.90
C LEU A 75 8.20 -18.54 7.42
N ARG A 76 7.37 -19.49 7.86
CA ARG A 76 7.84 -20.83 8.26
C ARG A 76 8.37 -21.63 7.07
N GLY A 77 7.84 -21.39 5.87
CA GLY A 77 8.35 -21.95 4.61
C GLY A 77 9.63 -21.30 4.09
N GLY A 78 10.21 -20.33 4.82
CA GLY A 78 11.42 -19.63 4.41
C GLY A 78 11.21 -18.61 3.28
N LEU A 79 9.96 -18.25 2.98
CA LEU A 79 9.60 -17.29 1.93
C LEU A 79 9.57 -15.87 2.51
N PRO A 80 10.45 -14.96 2.07
CA PRO A 80 10.34 -13.55 2.40
C PRO A 80 8.99 -12.94 1.99
N LEU A 81 8.52 -12.03 2.83
CA LEU A 81 7.23 -11.38 2.68
C LEU A 81 7.39 -9.86 2.77
N VAL A 82 6.87 -9.14 1.77
CA VAL A 82 6.77 -7.69 1.75
C VAL A 82 5.30 -7.31 1.85
N GLU A 83 4.95 -6.50 2.85
CA GLU A 83 3.56 -6.16 3.16
C GLU A 83 3.39 -4.64 3.03
N LEU A 84 2.41 -4.20 2.23
CA LEU A 84 2.03 -2.79 2.08
C LEU A 84 0.74 -2.55 2.85
N ASP A 85 0.78 -1.63 3.81
CA ASP A 85 -0.35 -1.30 4.66
C ASP A 85 -0.70 0.18 4.55
N TYR A 86 -1.82 0.48 3.88
CA TYR A 86 -2.37 1.83 3.77
C TYR A 86 -3.57 2.07 4.72
N LEU A 87 -3.76 1.19 5.73
CA LEU A 87 -4.98 1.13 6.54
C LEU A 87 -4.77 1.65 7.97
N HIS A 88 -4.49 2.95 8.10
CA HIS A 88 -4.16 3.62 9.36
C HIS A 88 -5.25 3.53 10.45
N GLU A 89 -6.51 3.34 10.05
CA GLU A 89 -7.66 3.17 10.96
C GLU A 89 -7.69 1.81 11.68
N THR A 90 -6.77 0.91 11.35
CA THR A 90 -6.65 -0.41 11.97
C THR A 90 -5.26 -0.61 12.56
N PRO A 91 -5.11 -1.44 13.61
CA PRO A 91 -3.78 -1.75 14.12
C PRO A 91 -2.86 -2.32 13.02
N PRO A 92 -1.54 -2.06 13.11
CA PRO A 92 -0.57 -2.65 12.19
C PRO A 92 -0.63 -4.18 12.24
N PRO A 93 -0.19 -4.89 11.18
CA PRO A 93 -0.27 -6.34 11.15
C PRO A 93 0.58 -7.00 12.24
N LEU A 94 1.72 -6.37 12.58
CA LEU A 94 2.61 -6.81 13.65
C LEU A 94 2.29 -6.07 14.95
N ARG A 95 1.91 -6.82 15.99
CA ARG A 95 1.46 -6.26 17.28
C ARG A 95 2.53 -5.44 18.02
N LYS A 96 3.80 -5.60 17.67
CA LYS A 96 4.93 -4.87 18.28
C LYS A 96 5.19 -3.50 17.64
N LEU A 97 4.54 -3.18 16.52
CA LEU A 97 4.72 -1.89 15.86
C LEU A 97 3.87 -0.80 16.53
N PRO A 98 4.34 0.46 16.58
CA PRO A 98 3.55 1.59 17.03
C PRO A 98 2.22 1.68 16.30
N ASN A 99 1.14 1.93 17.04
CA ASN A 99 -0.21 1.97 16.54
C ASN A 99 -0.64 3.41 16.23
N TYR A 100 -0.74 3.73 14.94
CA TYR A 100 -1.09 5.08 14.48
C TYR A 100 -2.44 5.56 14.98
N ARG A 101 -3.46 4.68 14.96
CA ARG A 101 -4.81 4.97 15.46
C ARG A 101 -4.83 5.34 16.94
N ARG A 102 -3.89 4.80 17.73
CA ARG A 102 -3.80 5.10 19.18
C ARG A 102 -3.02 6.36 19.48
N GLY A 103 -2.37 6.97 18.48
CA GLY A 103 -1.48 8.10 18.69
C GLY A 103 -0.13 7.70 19.27
N ASP A 104 0.32 6.44 19.06
CA ASP A 104 1.60 5.99 19.58
C ASP A 104 2.75 6.83 18.97
N PRO A 105 3.79 7.20 19.75
CA PRO A 105 4.96 7.89 19.23
C PRO A 105 5.64 7.10 18.11
N ASN A 106 6.11 7.79 17.07
CA ASN A 106 6.77 7.20 15.89
C ASN A 106 5.88 6.19 15.13
N ALA A 107 4.56 6.30 15.25
CA ALA A 107 3.63 5.58 14.39
C ALA A 107 3.39 6.35 13.08
N TYR A 108 3.24 5.60 11.99
CA TYR A 108 3.00 6.14 10.65
C TYR A 108 1.66 5.64 10.11
N PRO A 109 0.94 6.44 9.31
CA PRO A 109 -0.33 6.03 8.74
C PRO A 109 -0.12 4.89 7.72
N TYR A 110 1.00 4.90 7.00
CA TYR A 110 1.32 3.93 5.97
C TYR A 110 2.64 3.21 6.25
N LEU A 111 2.68 1.92 5.95
CA LEU A 111 3.83 1.04 6.22
C LEU A 111 4.18 0.18 5.00
N VAL A 112 5.48 0.00 4.77
CA VAL A 112 6.04 -1.15 4.03
C VAL A 112 6.83 -2.00 5.02
N ILE A 113 6.50 -3.28 5.13
CA ILE A 113 7.12 -4.21 6.07
C ILE A 113 7.80 -5.32 5.28
N VAL A 114 9.11 -5.49 5.44
CA VAL A 114 9.89 -6.56 4.81
C VAL A 114 10.28 -7.56 5.87
N SER A 115 9.72 -8.76 5.82
CA SER A 115 10.06 -9.87 6.70
C SER A 115 10.87 -10.91 5.92
N ASP A 116 12.14 -11.09 6.27
CA ASP A 116 12.99 -12.15 5.71
C ASP A 116 13.23 -13.23 6.78
N PRO A 117 12.63 -14.42 6.67
CA PRO A 117 12.75 -15.48 7.67
C PRO A 117 14.07 -16.25 7.55
N ARG A 118 14.95 -15.94 6.60
CA ARG A 118 16.16 -16.72 6.33
C ARG A 118 17.33 -16.30 7.24
N PRO A 119 18.27 -17.21 7.55
CA PRO A 119 18.30 -18.62 7.17
C PRO A 119 17.32 -19.52 7.96
N ALA A 120 16.82 -19.04 9.10
CA ALA A 120 15.81 -19.71 9.91
C ALA A 120 14.94 -18.67 10.62
N LEU A 121 13.65 -18.98 10.82
CA LEU A 121 12.65 -18.03 11.31
C LEU A 121 13.07 -17.31 12.61
N ALA A 122 13.75 -18.01 13.52
CA ALA A 122 14.22 -17.45 14.79
C ALA A 122 15.34 -16.40 14.65
N LEU A 123 16.06 -16.41 13.54
CA LEU A 123 17.13 -15.47 13.20
C LEU A 123 16.71 -14.45 12.13
N GLY A 124 15.49 -14.61 11.59
CA GLY A 124 14.95 -13.74 10.56
C GLY A 124 14.80 -12.30 11.04
N GLN A 125 14.83 -11.38 10.09
CA GLN A 125 14.75 -9.94 10.35
C GLN A 125 13.47 -9.35 9.78
N THR A 126 13.04 -8.24 10.38
CA THR A 126 11.93 -7.44 9.87
C THR A 126 12.34 -6.00 9.80
N GLU A 127 12.34 -5.45 8.59
CA GLU A 127 12.57 -4.05 8.30
C GLU A 127 11.22 -3.36 8.11
N VAL A 128 11.04 -2.18 8.71
CA VAL A 128 9.76 -1.44 8.66
C VAL A 128 10.01 -0.02 8.20
N TYR A 129 9.31 0.36 7.14
CA TYR A 129 9.41 1.67 6.50
C TYR A 129 8.06 2.37 6.64
N GLY A 130 7.98 3.32 7.57
CA GLY A 130 6.79 4.15 7.77
C GLY A 130 6.88 5.47 7.01
N PHE A 131 5.76 5.95 6.48
CA PHE A 131 5.69 7.21 5.76
C PHE A 131 4.34 7.92 5.96
N ALA A 132 4.36 9.25 5.83
CA ALA A 132 3.22 10.14 6.06
C ALA A 132 2.29 10.24 4.84
N VAL A 133 1.14 10.88 5.01
CA VAL A 133 0.05 10.96 4.00
C VAL A 133 0.42 11.64 2.68
N ASP A 134 1.37 12.58 2.70
CA ASP A 134 1.86 13.34 1.55
C ASP A 134 3.33 13.07 1.23
N ALA A 135 3.94 12.11 1.93
CA ALA A 135 5.32 11.71 1.72
C ALA A 135 5.41 10.71 0.56
N PRO A 136 6.51 10.74 -0.24
CA PRO A 136 6.74 9.72 -1.25
C PRO A 136 6.83 8.34 -0.58
N ALA A 137 6.28 7.32 -1.24
CA ALA A 137 6.44 5.95 -0.75
C ALA A 137 7.93 5.55 -0.80
N PRO A 138 8.43 4.76 0.16
CA PRO A 138 9.86 4.50 0.27
C PRO A 138 10.38 3.62 -0.87
N THR A 139 11.63 3.86 -1.30
CA THR A 139 12.39 2.83 -2.01
C THR A 139 12.87 1.79 -1.00
N VAL A 140 12.57 0.51 -1.24
CA VAL A 140 12.78 -0.58 -0.28
C VAL A 140 13.65 -1.67 -0.90
N SER A 141 14.55 -2.23 -0.11
CA SER A 141 15.38 -3.36 -0.53
C SER A 141 14.60 -4.68 -0.38
N ILE A 142 14.11 -5.23 -1.49
CA ILE A 142 13.34 -6.48 -1.53
C ILE A 142 14.30 -7.66 -1.58
N PRO A 143 14.26 -8.61 -0.63
CA PRO A 143 15.06 -9.84 -0.71
C PRO A 143 14.68 -10.66 -1.94
N LEU A 144 15.67 -11.28 -2.58
CA LEU A 144 15.50 -12.24 -3.68
C LEU A 144 16.18 -13.56 -3.33
N ALA A 145 16.56 -14.37 -4.33
CA ALA A 145 17.19 -15.67 -4.11
C ALA A 145 18.56 -15.51 -3.42
N GLY A 146 18.86 -16.38 -2.45
CA GLY A 146 20.13 -16.30 -1.71
C GLY A 146 20.33 -14.94 -1.03
N ALA A 147 21.46 -14.29 -1.34
CA ALA A 147 21.82 -12.97 -0.82
C ALA A 147 21.38 -11.80 -1.72
N ASP A 148 20.76 -12.09 -2.89
CA ASP A 148 20.37 -11.05 -3.84
C ASP A 148 19.27 -10.17 -3.27
N ARG A 149 19.30 -8.89 -3.65
CA ARG A 149 18.29 -7.89 -3.27
C ARG A 149 17.98 -6.95 -4.42
N LEU A 150 16.72 -6.53 -4.52
CA LEU A 150 16.24 -5.55 -5.50
C LEU A 150 15.86 -4.26 -4.78
N MET A 151 16.47 -3.13 -5.14
CA MET A 151 15.97 -1.83 -4.73
C MET A 151 14.72 -1.50 -5.53
N PHE A 152 13.58 -1.44 -4.87
CA PHE A 152 12.28 -1.23 -5.51
C PHE A 152 11.67 0.10 -5.07
N ASP A 153 11.38 0.96 -6.04
CA ASP A 153 10.74 2.24 -5.82
C ASP A 153 9.21 2.09 -5.79
N PHE A 154 8.65 2.07 -4.59
CA PHE A 154 7.19 2.01 -4.42
C PHE A 154 6.48 3.31 -4.80
N ASP A 155 7.17 4.47 -4.75
CA ASP A 155 6.56 5.73 -5.15
C ASP A 155 6.32 5.74 -6.64
N ALA A 156 7.29 5.33 -7.46
CA ALA A 156 7.13 5.26 -8.90
C ALA A 156 5.89 4.46 -9.32
N VAL A 157 5.61 3.33 -8.66
CA VAL A 157 4.41 2.50 -8.92
C VAL A 157 3.13 3.20 -8.46
N TYR A 158 3.15 3.83 -7.28
CA TYR A 158 2.03 4.61 -6.78
C TYR A 158 1.68 5.74 -7.76
N GLN A 159 2.66 6.56 -8.12
CA GLN A 159 2.49 7.69 -9.06
C GLN A 159 2.00 7.20 -10.42
N HIS A 160 2.57 6.10 -10.95
CA HIS A 160 2.11 5.51 -12.20
C HIS A 160 0.64 5.08 -12.15
N THR A 161 0.19 4.51 -11.03
CA THR A 161 -1.22 4.07 -10.85
C THR A 161 -2.19 5.26 -10.91
N PHE A 162 -1.83 6.40 -10.33
CA PHE A 162 -2.66 7.60 -10.36
C PHE A 162 -2.58 8.35 -11.70
N ALA A 163 -1.40 8.42 -12.31
CA ALA A 163 -1.20 9.10 -13.58
C ALA A 163 -1.80 8.34 -14.78
N SER A 164 -1.76 7.00 -14.76
CA SER A 164 -2.27 6.16 -15.86
C SER A 164 -3.79 6.10 -15.95
N LEU A 165 -4.51 6.50 -14.89
CA LEU A 165 -5.96 6.40 -14.81
C LEU A 165 -6.57 7.79 -14.51
N PRO A 166 -6.91 8.58 -15.55
CA PRO A 166 -7.54 9.90 -15.39
C PRO A 166 -8.79 9.90 -14.50
N ALA A 167 -9.49 8.76 -14.45
CA ALA A 167 -10.66 8.56 -13.60
C ALA A 167 -10.35 8.74 -12.10
N TYR A 168 -9.13 8.50 -11.63
CA TYR A 168 -8.81 8.72 -10.21
C TYR A 168 -8.75 10.21 -9.85
N ALA A 169 -8.22 11.06 -10.74
CA ALA A 169 -8.23 12.50 -10.53
C ALA A 169 -9.65 13.08 -10.49
N GLN A 170 -10.58 12.50 -11.26
CA GLN A 170 -11.97 12.96 -11.32
C GLN A 170 -12.86 12.40 -10.20
N ARG A 171 -12.40 11.39 -9.47
CA ARG A 171 -13.19 10.71 -8.42
C ARG A 171 -13.09 11.37 -7.04
N VAL A 172 -12.21 12.35 -6.88
CA VAL A 172 -11.93 12.96 -5.58
C VAL A 172 -12.32 14.43 -5.62
N ASP A 173 -13.27 14.77 -4.76
CA ASP A 173 -13.69 16.13 -4.50
C ASP A 173 -12.78 16.75 -3.43
N TYR A 174 -11.84 17.59 -3.86
CA TYR A 174 -10.89 18.28 -2.97
C TYR A 174 -11.52 19.47 -2.23
N GLU A 175 -12.81 19.78 -2.44
CA GLU A 175 -13.54 20.75 -1.63
C GLU A 175 -14.18 20.12 -0.40
N ARG A 176 -14.26 18.78 -0.35
CA ARG A 176 -14.80 18.02 0.77
C ARG A 176 -13.66 17.33 1.54
N LEU A 177 -13.71 17.40 2.87
CA LEU A 177 -12.77 16.64 3.70
C LEU A 177 -12.86 15.15 3.38
N PRO A 178 -11.73 14.41 3.40
CA PRO A 178 -11.75 12.96 3.26
C PRO A 178 -12.70 12.33 4.28
N ASP A 179 -13.32 11.23 3.90
CA ASP A 179 -14.10 10.45 4.87
C ASP A 179 -13.21 10.04 6.05
N ARG A 180 -13.74 10.16 7.27
CA ARG A 180 -13.02 9.85 8.52
C ARG A 180 -11.74 10.66 8.73
N PHE A 181 -11.70 11.90 8.25
CA PHE A 181 -10.59 12.83 8.42
C PHE A 181 -10.09 12.94 9.87
N GLU A 182 -11.00 12.87 10.84
CA GLU A 182 -10.71 12.92 12.27
C GLU A 182 -9.85 11.75 12.79
N THR A 183 -9.72 10.66 12.01
CA THR A 183 -8.90 9.50 12.36
C THR A 183 -7.41 9.68 12.05
N TYR A 184 -7.06 10.69 11.25
CA TYR A 184 -5.68 11.08 11.05
C TYR A 184 -5.15 11.85 12.27
N GLN A 185 -3.87 11.70 12.58
CA GLN A 185 -3.22 12.50 13.60
C GLN A 185 -3.12 13.98 13.16
N PRO A 186 -3.04 14.95 14.10
CA PRO A 186 -3.06 16.38 13.76
C PRO A 186 -2.03 16.82 12.71
N ALA A 187 -0.83 16.23 12.72
CA ALA A 187 0.20 16.52 11.73
C ALA A 187 -0.21 16.08 10.31
N ASP A 188 -0.83 14.92 10.17
CA ASP A 188 -1.30 14.41 8.88
C ASP A 188 -2.60 15.09 8.42
N GLN A 189 -3.47 15.49 9.35
CA GLN A 189 -4.60 16.37 9.06
C GLN A 189 -4.12 17.69 8.42
N ALA A 190 -3.08 18.32 8.99
CA ALA A 190 -2.51 19.54 8.43
C ALA A 190 -1.90 19.33 7.03
N ARG A 191 -1.22 18.20 6.81
CA ARG A 191 -0.67 17.79 5.50
C ARG A 191 -1.76 17.61 4.45
N ILE A 192 -2.84 16.89 4.79
CA ILE A 192 -4.01 16.71 3.91
C ILE A 192 -4.61 18.06 3.54
N LEU A 193 -4.88 18.93 4.52
CA LEU A 193 -5.45 20.25 4.28
C LEU A 193 -4.53 21.14 3.42
N HIS A 194 -3.22 21.09 3.65
CA HIS A 194 -2.24 21.77 2.81
C HIS A 194 -2.30 21.28 1.36
N GLN A 195 -2.38 19.97 1.16
CA GLN A 195 -2.45 19.38 -0.18
C GLN A 195 -3.76 19.72 -0.89
N MET A 196 -4.90 19.67 -0.20
CA MET A 196 -6.20 20.07 -0.76
C MET A 196 -6.19 21.53 -1.22
N ARG A 197 -5.61 22.45 -0.42
CA ARG A 197 -5.42 23.86 -0.81
C ARG A 197 -4.52 24.01 -2.03
N THR A 198 -3.41 23.28 -2.06
CA THR A 198 -2.46 23.28 -3.20
C THR A 198 -3.11 22.84 -4.51
N ILE A 199 -4.01 21.85 -4.45
CA ILE A 199 -4.72 21.33 -5.62
C ILE A 199 -5.83 22.29 -6.07
N THR A 200 -6.60 22.85 -5.13
CA THR A 200 -7.70 23.80 -5.42
C THR A 200 -7.22 25.21 -5.76
N GLY A 201 -5.94 25.53 -5.50
CA GLY A 201 -5.36 26.84 -5.80
C GLY A 201 -5.71 27.93 -4.78
N ARG A 202 -6.22 27.57 -3.59
CA ARG A 202 -6.45 28.52 -2.49
C ARG A 202 -5.12 28.77 -1.76
N GLN A 203 -4.64 30.02 -1.77
CA GLN A 203 -3.53 30.45 -0.89
C GLN A 203 -4.10 30.97 0.43
N ASP A 204 -3.33 30.79 1.50
CA ASP A 204 -3.68 31.27 2.84
C ASP A 204 -3.75 32.80 2.85
N VAL A 205 -4.92 33.33 3.20
CA VAL A 205 -5.13 34.74 3.53
C VAL A 205 -4.84 34.95 5.01
#